data_AF-A0A1W1W2M8-F1
#
_entry.id   AF-A0A1W1W2M8-F1
#
_cell.length_a   1.000
_cell.length_b   1.000
_cell.length_c   1.000
_cell.angle_alpha   90.00
_cell.angle_beta   90.00
_cell.angle_gamma   90.00
#
_symmetry.space_group_name_H-M   'P 1'
#
loop_
_entity.id
_entity.type
_entity.pdbx_description
1 polymer ?
#
loop_
_entity_poly.entity_id
_entity_poly.type
_entity_poly.pdbx_seq_one_letter_code
_entity_poly.pdbx_strand_id
1 'polypeptide(L)' 'MDKNQLQNEIRRLEEAIADLKKRWPAHSVKVEMVKELEDLEEKLSRLQKKEKGEDCF' A
#
# COMPACT_ATOMS: atom_id res chain seq x y z
N MET A 1 15.84 -6.23 -9.55
CA MET A 1 14.38 -6.05 -9.60
C MET A 1 14.10 -4.88 -10.50
N ASP A 2 13.42 -5.10 -11.62
CA ASP A 2 13.10 -4.07 -12.60
C ASP A 2 12.22 -2.99 -11.95
N LYS A 3 12.62 -1.72 -12.08
CA LYS A 3 11.84 -0.55 -11.59
C LYS A 3 10.38 -0.59 -12.08
N ASN A 4 10.16 -1.12 -13.28
CA ASN A 4 8.83 -1.23 -13.87
C ASN A 4 7.95 -2.26 -13.15
N GLN A 5 8.53 -3.34 -12.60
CA GLN A 5 7.80 -4.32 -11.79
C GLN A 5 7.40 -3.72 -10.44
N LEU A 6 8.33 -3.01 -9.78
CA LEU A 6 8.07 -2.31 -8.51
C LEU A 6 6.94 -1.29 -8.64
N GLN A 7 6.99 -0.44 -9.68
CA GLN A 7 5.93 0.55 -9.93
C GLN A 7 4.57 -0.10 -10.19
N ASN A 8 4.55 -1.21 -10.93
CA ASN A 8 3.33 -1.95 -11.20
C ASN A 8 2.74 -2.59 -9.93
N GLU A 9 3.61 -3.08 -9.04
CA GLU A 9 3.22 -3.66 -7.75
C GLU A 9 2.66 -2.60 -6.80
N ILE A 10 3.31 -1.43 -6.74
CA ILE A 10 2.83 -0.25 -6.00
C ILE A 10 1.44 0.15 -6.50
N ARG A 11 1.26 0.28 -7.83
CA ARG A 11 -0.02 0.69 -8.40
C ARG A 11 -1.15 -0.31 -8.10
N ARG A 12 -0.85 -1.61 -8.17
CA ARG A 12 -1.81 -2.66 -7.80
C ARG A 12 -2.20 -2.59 -6.33
N LEU A 13 -1.23 -2.35 -5.43
CA LEU A 13 -1.49 -2.18 -4.01
C LEU A 13 -2.32 -0.91 -3.74
N GLU A 14 -2.04 0.22 -4.39
CA GLU A 14 -2.86 1.43 -4.27
C GLU A 14 -4.30 1.21 -4.76
N GLU A 15 -4.47 0.58 -5.93
CA GLU A 15 -5.80 0.28 -6.46
C GLU A 15 -6.59 -0.67 -5.56
N ALA A 16 -5.93 -1.68 -5.00
CA ALA A 16 -6.55 -2.60 -4.03
C ALA A 16 -6.96 -1.88 -2.74
N ILE A 17 -6.10 -1.01 -2.19
CA ILE A 17 -6.39 -0.19 -1.00
C ILE A 17 -7.54 0.77 -1.27
N ALA A 18 -7.54 1.42 -2.44
CA ALA A 18 -8.57 2.36 -2.84
C ALA A 18 -9.92 1.66 -3.03
N ASP A 19 -9.96 0.49 -3.68
CA ASP A 19 -11.17 -0.31 -3.81
C ASP A 19 -11.68 -0.79 -2.44
N LEU A 20 -10.78 -1.26 -1.58
CA LEU A 20 -11.10 -1.61 -0.19
C LEU A 20 -11.73 -0.43 0.54
N LYS A 21 -11.07 0.74 0.54
CA LYS A 21 -11.56 2.00 1.15
C LYS A 21 -12.90 2.44 0.57
N LYS A 22 -13.13 2.23 -0.73
CA LYS A 22 -14.37 2.64 -1.41
C LYS A 22 -15.54 1.71 -1.08
N ARG A 23 -15.27 0.42 -0.82
CA ARG A 23 -16.23 -0.54 -0.29
C ARG A 23 -16.48 -0.39 1.20
N TRP A 24 -15.66 0.37 1.92
CA TRP A 24 -15.90 0.64 3.33
C TRP A 24 -17.08 1.61 3.48
N PRO A 25 -18.17 1.21 4.18
CA PRO A 25 -19.12 2.20 4.66
C PRO A 25 -18.38 3.09 5.67
N ALA A 26 -18.40 4.41 5.47
CA ALA A 26 -17.64 5.43 6.21
C ALA A 26 -17.90 5.51 7.73
N HIS A 27 -18.60 4.53 8.30
CA HIS A 27 -19.01 4.46 9.70
C HIS A 27 -18.77 3.11 10.38
N SER A 28 -18.21 2.12 9.68
CA SER A 28 -17.95 0.78 10.26
C SER A 28 -16.50 0.36 10.09
N VAL A 29 -15.60 1.29 10.36
CA VAL A 29 -14.15 1.06 10.34
C VAL A 29 -13.79 0.18 11.54
N LYS A 30 -13.77 -1.14 11.30
CA LYS A 30 -13.28 -2.10 12.29
C LYS A 30 -11.77 -1.93 12.40
N VAL A 31 -11.26 -1.94 13.64
CA VAL A 31 -9.82 -1.84 13.94
C VAL A 31 -9.00 -2.86 13.15
N GLU A 32 -9.55 -4.06 12.93
CA GLU A 32 -8.93 -5.11 12.11
C GLU A 32 -8.75 -4.70 10.65
N MET A 33 -9.73 -4.00 10.06
CA MET A 33 -9.64 -3.50 8.69
C MET A 33 -8.68 -2.32 8.55
N VAL A 34 -8.62 -1.44 9.57
CA VAL A 34 -7.62 -0.35 9.60
C VAL A 34 -6.22 -0.94 9.66
N LYS A 35 -6.03 -1.94 10.53
CA LYS A 35 -4.74 -2.59 10.72
C LYS A 35 -4.25 -3.31 9.45
N GLU A 36 -5.16 -3.98 8.74
CA GLU A 36 -4.84 -4.60 7.44
C GLU A 36 -4.48 -3.55 6.39
N LEU A 37 -5.18 -2.41 6.41
CA LEU A 37 -4.92 -1.33 5.49
C LEU A 37 -3.60 -0.59 5.80
N GLU A 38 -3.29 -0.37 7.08
CA GLU A 38 -1.99 0.15 7.53
C GLU A 38 -0.84 -0.80 7.14
N ASP A 39 -1.02 -2.12 7.21
CA ASP A 39 -0.03 -3.10 6.74
C ASP A 39 0.21 -3.00 5.22
N LEU A 40 -0.87 -2.84 4.45
CA LEU A 40 -0.81 -2.66 3.00
C LEU A 40 -0.15 -1.31 2.62
N GLU A 41 -0.49 -0.22 3.30
CA GLU A 41 0.14 1.10 3.12
C GLU A 41 1.63 1.09 3.54
N GLU A 42 1.98 0.40 4.62
CA GLU A 42 3.36 0.26 5.07
C GLU A 42 4.21 -0.52 4.07
N LYS A 43 3.71 -1.65 3.55
CA LYS A 43 4.38 -2.40 2.48
C LYS A 43 4.60 -1.53 1.25
N LEU A 44 3.61 -0.76 0.86
CA LEU A 44 3.70 0.16 -0.27
C LEU A 44 4.78 1.22 -0.05
N SER A 45 4.78 1.84 1.12
CA SER A 45 5.78 2.83 1.52
C SER A 45 7.20 2.24 1.53
N ARG A 46 7.37 1.01 2.05
CA ARG A 46 8.65 0.29 2.01
C ARG A 46 9.10 0.00 0.57
N LEU A 47 8.19 -0.41 -0.31
CA LEU A 47 8.48 -0.65 -1.72
C LEU A 47 8.85 0.65 -2.46
N GLN A 48 8.15 1.75 -2.19
CA GLN A 48 8.46 3.07 -2.74
C GLN A 48 9.82 3.60 -2.27
N LYS A 49 10.18 3.41 -1.00
CA LYS A 49 11.51 3.78 -0.47
C LYS A 49 12.62 2.95 -1.13
N LYS A 50 12.40 1.65 -1.32
CA LYS A 50 13.30 0.77 -2.07
C LYS A 50 13.43 1.18 -3.54
N GLU A 51 12.33 1.60 -4.18
CA GLU A 51 12.34 2.11 -5.55
C GLU A 51 13.15 3.42 -5.67
N LYS A 52 12.96 4.34 -4.71
CA LYS A 52 13.65 5.64 -4.67
C LYS A 52 15.11 5.55 -4.24
N GLY A 53 15.57 4.41 -3.74
CA GLY A 53 16.95 4.23 -3.31
C GLY A 53 17.25 4.90 -1.97
N GLU A 54 16.27 5.02 -1.08
CA GLU A 54 16.53 5.22 0.35
C GLU A 54 16.79 3.87 1.01
N ASP A 55 17.87 3.21 0.56
CA ASP A 55 18.65 2.39 1.48
C ASP A 55 19.42 3.42 2.31
N CYS A 56 18.94 3.68 3.52
CA CYS A 56 19.67 4.52 4.46
C CYS A 56 20.94 3.74 4.81
N PHE A 57 22.06 4.13 4.19
CA PHE A 57 23.41 3.66 4.49
C PHE A 57 23.75 3.87 5.97
#